data_AF-A0A524HNJ0-F1
#
_entry.id   AF-A0A524HNJ0-F1
#
_cell.length_a   1.000
_cell.length_b   1.000
_cell.length_c   1.000
_cell.angle_alpha   90.00
_cell.angle_beta   90.00
_cell.angle_gamma   90.00
#
_symmetry.space_group_name_H-M   'P 1'
#
loop_
_entity.id
_entity.type
_entity.pdbx_description
1 polymer ?
#
loop_
_entity_poly.entity_id
_entity_poly.type
_entity_poly.pdbx_seq_one_letter_code
_entity_poly.pdbx_strand_id
1 'polypeptide(L)'
;MALLRQDPAPLGELTSRQWTFLADEATRHHLRGVTYRRLTDSPLGSQVPGAVRERLRSFFLETAGRNAVLFRQTSQMVQQLTARGIPVMLLKGMHLSRFVYAEPAPRSM
;
A
#
# COMPACT_ATOMS: atom_id res chain seq x y z
N MET A 1 9.69 -24.31 6.99
CA MET A 1 9.10 -24.00 5.66
C MET A 1 9.71 -22.72 5.12
N ALA A 2 10.84 -22.83 4.42
CA ALA A 2 11.46 -21.70 3.73
C ALA A 2 10.67 -21.43 2.44
N LEU A 3 9.74 -20.48 2.48
CA LEU A 3 9.13 -19.95 1.27
C LEU A 3 10.23 -19.29 0.45
N LEU A 4 10.48 -19.90 -0.71
CA LEU A 4 11.32 -19.46 -1.82
C LEU A 4 11.61 -17.95 -1.83
N ARG A 5 12.70 -17.52 -1.21
CA ARG A 5 13.41 -16.33 -1.65
C ARG A 5 14.16 -16.78 -2.91
N GLN A 6 13.45 -16.85 -4.04
CA GLN A 6 14.15 -16.88 -5.30
C GLN A 6 14.84 -15.53 -5.39
N ASP A 7 16.17 -15.55 -5.41
CA ASP A 7 16.91 -14.36 -5.77
C ASP A 7 16.39 -13.96 -7.15
N PRO A 8 15.72 -12.80 -7.27
CA PRO A 8 15.21 -12.38 -8.55
C PRO A 8 16.41 -12.28 -9.48
N ALA A 9 16.30 -12.90 -10.66
CA ALA A 9 17.25 -12.67 -11.73
C ALA A 9 17.47 -11.14 -11.83
N PRO A 10 18.71 -10.67 -12.03
CA PRO A 10 18.98 -9.25 -12.14
C PRO A 10 17.98 -8.68 -13.15
N LEU A 11 17.10 -7.79 -12.68
CA LEU A 11 16.16 -7.11 -13.53
C LEU A 11 17.03 -6.27 -14.46
N GLY A 12 17.28 -6.78 -15.67
CA GLY A 12 17.85 -5.97 -16.74
C GLY A 12 16.99 -4.71 -16.91
N GLU A 13 17.55 -3.68 -17.54
CA GLU A 13 16.82 -2.42 -17.72
C GLU A 13 15.46 -2.67 -18.35
N LEU A 14 14.40 -2.41 -17.58
CA LEU A 14 13.03 -2.57 -18.05
C LEU A 14 12.73 -1.46 -19.06
N THR A 15 12.18 -1.85 -20.20
CA THR A 15 11.65 -0.90 -21.18
C THR A 15 10.47 -0.13 -20.60
N SER A 16 10.15 1.04 -21.17
CA SER A 16 8.98 1.84 -20.77
C SER A 16 7.66 1.05 -20.86
N ARG A 17 7.56 0.12 -21.84
CA ARG A 17 6.41 -0.76 -22.00
C ARG A 17 6.30 -1.78 -20.85
N GLN A 18 7.41 -2.37 -20.42
CA GLN A 18 7.44 -3.29 -19.28
C GLN A 18 7.11 -2.58 -17.96
N TRP A 19 7.58 -1.34 -17.78
CA TRP A 19 7.19 -0.52 -16.62
C TRP A 19 5.69 -0.23 -16.59
N THR A 20 5.10 0.09 -17.75
CA THR A 20 3.66 0.32 -17.86
C THR A 20 2.89 -0.96 -17.54
N PHE A 21 3.31 -2.09 -18.10
CA PHE A 21 2.73 -3.40 -17.82
C PHE A 21 2.79 -3.76 -16.33
N LEU A 22 3.92 -3.50 -15.66
CA LEU A 22 4.05 -3.70 -14.21
C LEU A 22 3.03 -2.87 -13.42
N ALA A 23 2.81 -1.61 -13.81
CA ALA A 23 1.83 -0.75 -13.14
C ALA A 23 0.38 -1.21 -13.38
N ASP A 24 0.10 -1.76 -14.55
CA ASP A 24 -1.20 -2.35 -14.88
C ASP A 24 -1.44 -3.64 -14.08
N GLU A 25 -0.45 -4.54 -14.01
CA GLU A 25 -0.54 -5.76 -13.19
C GLU A 25 -0.64 -5.45 -11.69
N ALA A 26 0.13 -4.45 -11.21
CA ALA A 26 -0.02 -3.97 -9.84
C ALA A 26 -1.42 -3.40 -9.57
N THR A 27 -2.06 -2.80 -10.58
CA THR A 27 -3.46 -2.35 -10.49
C THR A 27 -4.41 -3.54 -10.41
N ARG A 28 -4.28 -4.50 -11.34
CA ARG A 28 -5.11 -5.70 -11.42
C ARG A 28 -5.08 -6.54 -10.14
N HIS A 29 -3.91 -6.63 -9.52
CA HIS A 29 -3.71 -7.41 -8.29
C HIS A 29 -3.87 -6.60 -7.00
N HIS A 30 -4.32 -5.34 -7.08
CA HIS A 30 -4.49 -4.44 -5.93
C HIS A 30 -3.21 -4.21 -5.11
N LEU A 31 -2.06 -4.18 -5.79
CA LEU A 31 -0.73 -3.99 -5.21
C LEU A 31 -0.12 -2.61 -5.47
N ARG A 32 -0.81 -1.69 -6.16
CA ARG A 32 -0.28 -0.36 -6.56
C ARG A 32 0.48 0.37 -5.46
N GLY A 33 -0.12 0.50 -4.28
CA GLY A 33 0.50 1.22 -3.15
C GLY A 33 1.74 0.51 -2.62
N VAL A 34 1.70 -0.82 -2.53
CA VAL A 34 2.87 -1.65 -2.18
C VAL A 34 3.97 -1.51 -3.23
N THR A 35 3.62 -1.57 -4.51
CA THR A 35 4.56 -1.41 -5.63
C THR A 35 5.22 -0.04 -5.60
N TYR A 36 4.45 1.03 -5.41
CA TYR A 36 5.01 2.38 -5.25
C TYR A 36 6.02 2.44 -4.12
N ARG A 37 5.65 1.92 -2.94
CA ARG A 37 6.52 1.95 -1.75
C ARG A 37 7.80 1.14 -1.99
N ARG A 38 7.69 -0.07 -2.52
CA ARG A 38 8.84 -0.93 -2.82
C ARG A 38 9.78 -0.33 -3.84
N LEU A 39 9.25 0.30 -4.90
CA LEU A 39 10.07 0.97 -5.90
C LEU A 39 10.78 2.20 -5.31
N THR A 40 10.07 2.97 -4.47
CA THR A 40 10.63 4.15 -3.78
C THR A 40 11.76 3.77 -2.83
N ASP A 41 11.62 2.68 -2.08
CA ASP A 41 12.64 2.19 -1.14
C ASP A 41 13.78 1.40 -1.84
N SER A 42 13.71 1.22 -3.16
CA SER A 42 14.67 0.41 -3.92
C SER A 42 15.58 1.25 -4.83
N PRO A 43 16.78 0.76 -5.18
CA PRO A 43 17.64 1.39 -6.18
C PRO A 43 16.99 1.53 -7.57
N LEU A 44 15.97 0.71 -7.87
CA LEU A 44 15.22 0.77 -9.13
C LEU A 44 14.32 2.00 -9.22
N GLY A 45 14.11 2.73 -8.11
CA GLY A 45 13.29 3.93 -8.07
C GLY A 45 13.75 4.98 -9.09
N SER A 46 15.04 5.10 -9.40
CA SER A 46 15.54 6.02 -10.43
C SER A 46 15.19 5.61 -11.86
N GLN A 47 14.97 4.32 -12.11
CA GLN A 47 14.68 3.76 -13.44
C GLN A 47 13.18 3.84 -13.81
N VAL A 48 12.31 4.12 -12.84
CA VAL A 48 10.85 4.20 -13.07
C VAL A 48 10.53 5.45 -13.91
N PRO A 49 9.90 5.28 -15.09
CA PRO A 49 9.45 6.41 -15.92
C PRO A 49 8.53 7.34 -15.15
N GLY A 50 8.66 8.66 -15.37
CA GLY A 50 7.91 9.68 -14.63
C GLY A 50 6.40 9.46 -14.63
N ALA A 51 5.81 9.14 -15.79
CA ALA A 51 4.38 8.87 -15.90
C ALA A 51 3.91 7.64 -15.08
N VAL A 52 4.71 6.57 -15.06
CA VAL A 52 4.43 5.36 -14.26
C VAL A 52 4.55 5.68 -12.77
N ARG A 53 5.60 6.40 -12.38
CA ARG A 53 5.80 6.84 -11.00
C ARG A 53 4.64 7.67 -10.51
N GLU A 54 4.20 8.65 -11.29
CA GLU A 54 3.11 9.54 -10.89
C GLU A 54 1.77 8.80 -10.78
N ARG A 55 1.47 7.86 -11.68
CA ARG A 55 0.27 7.01 -11.61
C ARG A 55 0.24 6.11 -10.36
N LEU A 56 1.40 5.64 -9.92
CA LEU A 56 1.54 4.85 -8.70
C LEU A 56 1.46 5.74 -7.45
N ARG A 57 2.12 6.92 -7.49
CA ARG A 57 2.15 7.91 -6.41
C ARG A 57 0.77 8.48 -6.11
N SER A 58 0.01 8.89 -7.12
CA SER A 58 -1.31 9.49 -6.94
C SER A 58 -2.24 8.56 -6.17
N PHE A 59 -2.27 7.28 -6.54
CA PHE A 59 -3.03 6.26 -5.82
C PHE A 59 -2.56 6.07 -4.37
N PHE A 60 -1.25 6.06 -4.15
CA PHE A 60 -0.68 5.93 -2.81
C PHE A 60 -1.12 7.10 -1.90
N LEU A 61 -1.03 8.33 -2.40
CA LEU A 61 -1.42 9.53 -1.64
C LEU A 61 -2.94 9.60 -1.41
N GLU A 62 -3.75 9.28 -2.42
CA GLU A 62 -5.21 9.21 -2.30
C GLU A 62 -5.62 8.18 -1.24
N THR A 63 -5.02 6.99 -1.31
CA THR A 63 -5.27 5.91 -0.34
C THR A 63 -4.83 6.31 1.06
N ALA A 64 -3.67 6.94 1.20
CA ALA A 64 -3.18 7.42 2.50
C ALA A 64 -4.16 8.43 3.13
N GLY A 65 -4.64 9.40 2.35
CA GLY A 65 -5.58 10.41 2.80
C GLY A 65 -6.93 9.80 3.23
N ARG A 66 -7.50 8.94 2.39
CA ARG A 66 -8.75 8.22 2.69
C ARG A 66 -8.61 7.38 3.97
N ASN A 67 -7.53 6.61 4.08
CA ASN A 67 -7.31 5.77 5.25
C ASN A 67 -7.10 6.60 6.52
N ALA A 68 -6.41 7.74 6.45
CA ALA A 68 -6.26 8.64 7.60
C ALA A 68 -7.61 9.17 8.12
N VAL A 69 -8.55 9.49 7.21
CA VAL A 69 -9.91 9.90 7.58
C VAL A 69 -10.67 8.76 8.25
N LEU A 70 -10.66 7.56 7.64
CA LEU A 70 -11.30 6.37 8.21
C LEU A 70 -10.72 6.04 9.59
N PHE A 71 -9.40 6.10 9.74
CA PHE A 71 -8.74 5.88 11.02
C PHE A 71 -9.22 6.83 12.10
N ARG A 72 -9.31 8.13 11.80
CA ARG A 72 -9.80 9.12 12.74
C ARG A 72 -11.25 8.84 13.14
N GLN A 73 -12.12 8.62 12.16
CA GLN A 73 -13.55 8.36 12.39
C GLN A 73 -13.77 7.09 13.20
N THR A 74 -13.10 5.98 12.84
CA THR A 74 -13.20 4.74 13.60
C THR A 74 -12.66 4.90 15.01
N SER A 75 -11.54 5.63 15.20
CA SER A 75 -11.01 5.88 16.55
C SER A 75 -12.01 6.63 17.43
N GLN A 76 -12.69 7.64 16.87
CA GLN A 76 -13.74 8.38 17.57
C GLN A 76 -14.93 7.50 17.94
N MET A 77 -15.40 6.66 17.01
CA MET A 77 -16.50 5.73 17.25
C MET A 77 -16.15 4.71 18.35
N VAL A 78 -14.96 4.12 18.29
CA VAL A 78 -14.47 3.18 19.31
C VAL A 78 -14.45 3.86 20.69
N GLN A 79 -13.92 5.07 20.79
CA GLN A 79 -13.89 5.81 22.06
C GLN A 79 -15.30 6.03 22.63
N GLN A 80 -16.26 6.44 21.79
CA GLN A 80 -17.64 6.69 22.22
C GLN A 80 -18.39 5.42 22.64
N LEU A 81 -18.17 4.32 21.93
CA LEU A 81 -18.79 3.03 22.26
C LEU A 81 -18.20 2.46 23.56
N THR A 82 -16.88 2.48 23.70
CA THR A 82 -16.18 2.04 24.92
C THR A 82 -16.59 2.88 26.13
N ALA A 83 -16.75 4.20 25.98
CA ALA A 83 -17.22 5.08 27.06
C ALA A 83 -18.63 4.75 27.55
N ARG A 84 -19.44 4.06 26.72
CA ARG A 84 -20.78 3.57 27.07
C ARG A 84 -20.78 2.11 27.53
N GLY A 85 -19.60 1.52 27.77
CA GLY A 85 -19.45 0.12 28.17
C GLY A 85 -19.78 -0.89 27.06
N ILE A 86 -19.84 -0.45 25.79
CA ILE A 86 -20.10 -1.34 24.65
C ILE A 86 -18.77 -1.95 24.19
N PRO A 87 -18.60 -3.28 24.22
CA PRO A 87 -17.39 -3.92 23.72
C PRO A 87 -17.24 -3.72 22.21
N VAL A 88 -16.07 -3.28 21.76
CA VAL A 88 -15.75 -3.08 20.34
C VAL A 88 -14.60 -3.98 19.93
N MET A 89 -14.80 -4.76 18.87
CA MET A 89 -13.75 -5.53 18.21
C MET A 89 -13.46 -4.91 16.85
N LEU A 90 -12.21 -4.44 16.64
CA LEU A 90 -11.78 -3.96 15.33
C LEU A 90 -11.53 -5.15 14.39
N LEU A 91 -12.14 -5.10 13.20
CA LEU A 91 -11.91 -6.10 12.17
C LEU A 91 -10.49 -6.00 11.60
N LYS A 92 -10.00 -7.12 11.06
CA LYS A 92 -8.61 -7.33 10.64
C LYS A 92 -8.05 -6.22 9.75
N GLY A 93 -8.86 -5.62 8.87
CA GLY A 93 -8.42 -4.54 7.98
C GLY A 93 -7.84 -3.33 8.71
N MET A 94 -8.47 -2.88 9.79
CA MET A 94 -8.03 -1.74 10.61
C MET A 94 -6.84 -2.07 11.49
N HIS A 95 -6.78 -3.31 11.97
CA HIS A 95 -5.65 -3.79 12.76
C HIS A 95 -4.40 -3.94 11.88
N LEU A 96 -4.52 -4.57 10.71
CA LEU A 96 -3.40 -4.78 9.79
C LEU A 96 -2.83 -3.46 9.25
N SER A 97 -3.68 -2.50 8.91
CA SER A 97 -3.24 -1.21 8.38
C SER A 97 -2.52 -0.33 9.39
N ARG A 98 -2.77 -0.50 10.69
CA ARG A 98 -2.11 0.27 11.76
C ARG A 98 -0.91 -0.46 12.37
N PHE A 99 -0.97 -1.78 12.51
CA PHE A 99 -0.01 -2.53 13.30
C PHE A 99 0.90 -3.43 12.46
N VAL A 100 0.55 -3.70 11.19
CA VAL A 100 1.33 -4.58 10.30
C VAL A 100 1.94 -3.81 9.12
N TYR A 101 1.24 -2.82 8.58
CA TYR A 101 1.83 -1.91 7.59
C TYR A 101 2.47 -0.72 8.30
N ALA A 102 3.70 -0.36 7.88
CA ALA A 102 4.43 0.78 8.45
C ALA A 102 3.71 2.12 8.20
N GLU A 103 2.88 2.19 7.15
CA GLU A 103 2.12 3.37 6.75
C GLU A 103 0.73 2.91 6.25
N PRO A 104 -0.32 3.75 6.37
CA PRO A 104 -1.69 3.38 5.96
C PRO A 104 -1.90 3.41 4.44
N ALA A 105 -0.92 3.84 3.66
CA ALA A 105 -1.01 4.06 2.22
C ALA A 105 -0.93 2.82 1.27
N PRO A 106 -0.30 1.69 1.63
CA PRO A 106 -0.08 0.59 0.68
C PRO A 106 -1.34 -0.15 0.22
N ARG A 107 -2.44 -0.07 0.98
CA ARG A 107 -3.65 -0.84 0.73
C ARG A 107 -4.90 0.01 0.93
N SER A 108 -5.77 0.05 -0.08
CA SER A 108 -7.09 0.67 0.06
C SER A 108 -7.93 -0.10 1.06
N MET A 109 -8.60 0.65 1.94
CA MET A 109 -9.61 0.14 2.87
C MET A 109 -11.03 0.57 2.46
#